data_AF-A0A496SAW1-F1
#
_entry.id   AF-A0A496SAW1-F1
#
_cell.length_a   1.000
_cell.length_b   1.000
_cell.length_c   1.000
_cell.angle_alpha   90.00
_cell.angle_beta   90.00
_cell.angle_gamma   90.00
#
_symmetry.space_group_name_H-M   'P 1'
#
loop_
_entity.id
_entity.type
_entity.pdbx_description
1 polymer ?
#
loop_
_entity_poly.entity_id
_entity_poly.type
_entity_poly.pdbx_seq_one_letter_code
_entity_poly.pdbx_strand_id
1 'polypeptide(L)'
;MCLWQIGFCGLDPVIKQSGNYKGHFKISKRGNSHTRRIAFIMAGCVKRSCPQFREYYLKKRKEGKSYKEAVIATSTKLLRTIYTLLKENRLFK
;
A
#
# COMPACT_ATOMS: atom_id res chain seq x y z
N MET A 1 6.34 -11.47 10.37
CA MET A 1 7.23 -10.30 10.56
C MET A 1 6.89 -9.07 9.68
N CYS A 2 6.22 -9.19 8.51
CA CYS A 2 5.84 -8.02 7.69
C CYS A 2 4.66 -7.17 8.19
N LEU A 3 3.86 -7.65 9.15
CA LEU A 3 2.72 -6.88 9.71
C LEU A 3 3.18 -5.66 10.53
N TRP A 4 4.39 -5.68 11.10
CA TRP A 4 4.88 -4.61 11.97
C TRP A 4 5.15 -3.30 11.22
N GLN A 5 5.66 -3.37 9.97
CA GLN A 5 5.86 -2.17 9.12
C GLN A 5 4.54 -1.56 8.62
N ILE A 6 3.51 -2.40 8.40
CA ILE A 6 2.20 -1.98 7.87
C ILE A 6 1.41 -1.21 8.93
N GLY A 7 1.47 -1.68 10.18
CA GLY A 7 0.91 -0.99 11.34
C GLY A 7 1.58 0.35 11.63
N PHE A 8 2.92 0.42 11.55
CA PHE A 8 3.68 1.65 11.81
C PHE A 8 3.41 2.75 10.77
N CYS A 9 3.28 2.39 9.48
CA CYS A 9 2.95 3.35 8.43
C CYS A 9 1.46 3.75 8.39
N GLY A 10 0.60 3.13 9.21
CA GLY A 10 -0.85 3.39 9.22
C GLY A 10 -1.54 3.05 7.89
N LEU A 11 -0.97 2.13 7.12
CA LEU A 11 -1.54 1.67 5.84
C LEU A 11 -2.46 0.45 6.02
N ASP A 12 -2.71 0.04 7.27
CA ASP A 12 -3.61 -1.05 7.58
C ASP A 12 -5.08 -0.63 7.32
N PRO A 13 -5.78 -1.33 6.40
CA PRO A 13 -7.20 -1.10 6.18
C PRO A 13 -7.98 -1.65 7.39
N VAL A 14 -8.57 -0.75 8.19
CA VAL A 14 -9.46 -1.19 9.27
C VAL A 14 -10.77 -1.62 8.64
N ILE A 15 -10.99 -2.93 8.62
CA ILE A 15 -12.29 -3.50 8.31
C ILE A 15 -13.14 -3.34 9.57
N LYS A 16 -14.03 -2.32 9.59
CA LYS A 16 -15.07 -2.23 10.62
C LYS A 16 -16.23 -3.13 10.21
N GLN A 17 -16.23 -4.37 10.71
CA GLN A 17 -17.39 -5.25 10.65
C GLN A 17 -18.08 -5.24 12.02
N SER A 18 -19.33 -4.78 12.06
CA SER A 18 -20.22 -4.97 13.21
C SER A 18 -21.45 -5.72 12.72
N GLY A 19 -21.59 -7.00 13.10
CA GLY A 19 -22.80 -7.84 13.04
C GLY A 19 -23.53 -7.98 11.69
N ASN A 20 -23.99 -6.87 11.11
CA ASN A 20 -24.78 -6.78 9.88
C ASN A 20 -24.34 -5.65 8.92
N TYR A 21 -23.25 -4.92 9.24
CA TYR A 21 -22.79 -3.77 8.45
C TYR A 21 -21.35 -3.97 7.97
N LYS A 22 -21.18 -4.04 6.64
CA LYS A 22 -19.87 -3.92 5.99
C LYS A 22 -19.58 -2.44 5.78
N GLY A 23 -18.98 -1.80 6.78
CA GLY A 23 -18.53 -0.40 6.66
C GLY A 23 -17.43 -0.27 5.61
N HIS A 24 -17.41 0.86 4.90
CA HIS A 24 -16.33 1.20 3.95
C HIS A 24 -14.95 1.08 4.59
N PHE A 25 -13.98 0.58 3.81
CA PHE A 25 -12.57 0.49 4.19
C PHE A 25 -12.05 1.87 4.60
N LYS A 26 -11.90 2.09 5.91
CA LYS A 26 -11.35 3.34 6.45
C LYS A 26 -9.95 3.04 6.98
N ILE A 27 -8.97 3.76 6.46
CA ILE A 27 -7.58 3.67 6.90
C ILE A 27 -7.54 4.01 8.39
N SER A 28 -6.83 3.20 9.19
CA SER A 28 -6.67 3.49 10.62
C SER A 28 -6.07 4.90 10.82
N LYS A 29 -6.53 5.63 11.84
CA LYS A 29 -5.88 6.90 12.26
C LYS A 29 -4.58 6.65 13.04
N ARG A 30 -4.13 5.40 13.18
CA ARG A 30 -3.03 5.00 14.07
C ARG A 30 -1.63 5.27 13.51
N GLY A 31 -1.48 5.69 12.25
CA GLY A 31 -0.16 6.02 11.67
C GLY A 31 0.00 7.46 11.22
N ASN A 32 1.26 7.84 10.97
CA ASN A 32 1.68 9.19 10.62
C ASN A 32 1.02 9.67 9.29
N SER A 33 0.46 10.88 9.30
CA SER A 33 -0.14 11.52 8.12
C SER A 33 0.89 11.80 7.02
N HIS A 34 2.13 12.15 7.38
CA HIS A 34 3.20 12.42 6.44
C HIS A 34 3.61 11.18 5.66
N THR A 35 3.78 10.04 6.35
CA THR A 35 4.13 8.77 5.71
C THR A 35 3.07 8.34 4.69
N ARG A 36 1.77 8.56 4.97
CA ARG A 36 0.70 8.29 4.01
C ARG A 36 0.77 9.18 2.77
N ARG A 37 1.07 10.47 2.95
CA ARG A 37 1.24 11.41 1.83
C ARG A 37 2.42 11.00 0.94
N ILE A 38 3.55 10.70 1.56
CA ILE A 38 4.76 10.23 0.86
C ILE A 38 4.47 8.93 0.11
N ALA A 39 3.86 7.94 0.77
CA ALA A 39 3.49 6.67 0.17
C ALA A 39 2.57 6.84 -1.07
N PHE A 40 1.65 7.79 -1.02
CA PHE A 40 0.75 8.10 -2.13
C PHE A 40 1.48 8.74 -3.31
N ILE A 41 2.37 9.69 -3.05
CA ILE A 41 3.21 10.33 -4.08
C ILE A 41 4.12 9.28 -4.73
N MET A 42 4.80 8.47 -3.92
CA MET A 42 5.69 7.40 -4.38
C MET A 42 4.98 6.41 -5.29
N ALA A 43 3.79 5.92 -4.91
CA ALA A 43 3.02 5.04 -5.77
C ALA A 43 2.55 5.71 -7.08
N GLY A 44 2.28 7.01 -7.05
CA GLY A 44 1.98 7.81 -8.25
C GLY A 44 3.17 7.91 -9.21
N CYS A 45 4.40 7.98 -8.71
CA CYS A 45 5.61 7.94 -9.52
C CYS A 45 5.88 6.53 -10.05
N VAL A 46 5.86 5.52 -9.17
CA VAL A 46 6.24 4.16 -9.54
C VAL A 46 5.26 3.50 -10.51
N LYS A 47 3.97 3.82 -10.47
CA LYS A 47 3.03 3.32 -11.50
C LYS A 47 3.38 3.81 -12.92
N ARG A 48 4.09 4.95 -13.02
CA ARG A 48 4.49 5.55 -14.31
C ARG A 48 5.85 5.03 -14.74
N SER A 49 6.79 4.91 -13.80
CA SER A 49 8.17 4.53 -14.09
C SER A 49 8.38 3.02 -14.24
N CYS A 50 7.63 2.17 -13.52
CA CYS A 50 7.87 0.72 -13.48
C CYS A 50 6.64 -0.09 -13.89
N PRO A 51 6.72 -0.89 -14.98
CA PRO A 51 5.57 -1.65 -15.49
C PRO A 51 5.09 -2.73 -14.50
N GLN A 52 5.98 -3.38 -13.76
CA GLN A 52 5.62 -4.41 -12.77
C GLN A 52 4.65 -3.89 -11.68
N PHE A 53 4.86 -2.66 -11.22
CA PHE A 53 3.99 -2.03 -10.22
C PHE A 53 2.69 -1.51 -10.85
N ARG A 54 2.72 -1.08 -12.12
CA ARG A 54 1.53 -0.73 -12.89
C ARG A 54 0.61 -1.92 -13.07
N GLU A 55 1.15 -3.07 -13.45
CA GLU A 55 0.38 -4.32 -13.58
C GLU A 55 -0.25 -4.74 -12.25
N TYR A 56 0.52 -4.63 -11.16
CA TYR A 56 0.00 -4.91 -9.83
C TYR A 56 -1.16 -3.97 -9.46
N TYR A 57 -1.02 -2.67 -9.74
CA TYR A 57 -2.08 -1.68 -9.56
C TYR A 57 -3.33 -2.01 -10.39
N LEU A 58 -3.16 -2.36 -11.67
CA LEU A 58 -4.25 -2.74 -12.57
C LEU A 58 -4.94 -4.02 -12.10
N LYS A 59 -4.19 -5.03 -11.63
CA LYS A 59 -4.75 -6.24 -11.03
C LYS A 59 -5.63 -5.89 -9.84
N LYS A 60 -5.17 -4.99 -8.95
CA LYS A 60 -5.96 -4.53 -7.81
C LYS A 60 -7.21 -3.74 -8.21
N ARG A 61 -7.16 -2.99 -9.31
CA ARG A 61 -8.36 -2.34 -9.89
C ARG A 61 -9.35 -3.35 -10.49
N LYS A 62 -8.86 -4.39 -11.16
CA LYS A 62 -9.67 -5.51 -11.68
C LYS A 62 -10.34 -6.31 -10.56
N GLU A 63 -9.70 -6.44 -9.39
CA GLU A 63 -10.29 -7.02 -8.18
C GLU A 63 -11.45 -6.18 -7.58
N GLY A 64 -11.84 -5.05 -8.21
CA GLY A 64 -12.95 -4.21 -7.74
C GLY A 64 -12.57 -3.20 -6.65
N LYS A 65 -11.27 -3.04 -6.35
CA LYS A 65 -10.84 -2.11 -5.30
C LYS A 65 -10.94 -0.66 -5.76
N SER A 66 -11.27 0.22 -4.81
CA SER A 66 -11.29 1.66 -5.05
C SER A 66 -9.90 2.15 -5.45
N TYR A 67 -9.85 3.27 -6.20
CA TYR A 67 -8.61 3.90 -6.64
C TYR A 67 -7.62 4.07 -5.47
N LYS A 68 -8.11 4.61 -4.34
CA LYS A 68 -7.29 4.88 -3.15
C LYS A 68 -6.70 3.60 -2.56
N GLU A 69 -7.49 2.53 -2.51
CA GLU A 69 -7.07 1.24 -1.95
C GLU A 69 -6.03 0.56 -2.85
N ALA A 70 -6.23 0.61 -4.17
CA ALA A 70 -5.27 0.07 -5.13
C ALA A 70 -3.92 0.82 -5.04
N VAL A 71 -3.94 2.15 -4.88
CA VAL A 71 -2.72 2.95 -4.67
C VAL A 71 -2.03 2.55 -3.37
N ILE A 72 -2.76 2.48 -2.25
CA ILE A 72 -2.21 2.09 -0.94
C ILE A 72 -1.58 0.70 -0.98
N ALA A 73 -2.28 -0.28 -1.56
CA ALA A 73 -1.75 -1.63 -1.71
C ALA A 73 -0.45 -1.65 -2.55
N THR A 74 -0.36 -0.78 -3.55
CA THR A 74 0.84 -0.64 -4.39
C THR A 74 1.98 0.02 -3.61
N SER A 75 1.69 1.07 -2.83
CA SER A 75 2.67 1.70 -1.93
C SER A 75 3.25 0.71 -0.92
N THR A 76 2.40 -0.13 -0.30
CA THR A 76 2.85 -1.15 0.66
C THR A 76 3.75 -2.19 -0.01
N LYS A 77 3.40 -2.62 -1.23
CA LYS A 77 4.25 -3.53 -2.01
C LYS A 77 5.60 -2.90 -2.30
N LEU A 78 5.63 -1.63 -2.70
CA LEU A 78 6.85 -0.87 -2.96
C LEU A 78 7.74 -0.77 -1.71
N LEU A 79 7.18 -0.40 -0.57
CA LEU A 79 7.96 -0.28 0.68
C LEU A 79 8.60 -1.62 1.07
N ARG A 80 7.85 -2.72 0.88
CA ARG A 80 8.37 -4.06 1.13
C ARG A 80 9.48 -4.44 0.17
N THR A 81 9.37 -4.09 -1.11
CA THR A 81 10.43 -4.30 -2.10
C THR A 81 11.69 -3.50 -1.72
N ILE A 82 11.57 -2.21 -1.42
CA ILE A 82 12.69 -1.36 -0.99
C ILE A 82 13.38 -1.95 0.24
N TYR A 83 12.62 -2.35 1.25
CA TYR A 83 13.18 -2.97 2.46
C TYR A 83 13.94 -4.26 2.16
N THR A 84 13.42 -5.09 1.25
CA THR A 84 14.08 -6.35 0.86
C THR A 84 15.38 -6.06 0.09
N LEU A 85 15.36 -5.11 -0.83
CA LEU A 85 16.55 -4.67 -1.57
C LEU A 85 17.65 -4.14 -0.66
N LEU A 86 17.28 -3.29 0.32
CA LEU A 86 18.21 -2.76 1.31
C LEU A 86 18.79 -3.89 2.18
N LYS A 87 17.97 -4.85 2.60
CA LYS A 87 18.42 -5.97 3.41
C LYS A 87 19.36 -6.91 2.65
N GLU A 88 19.10 -7.13 1.36
CA GLU A 88 19.93 -7.97 0.50
C GLU A 88 21.10 -7.21 -0.14
N ASN A 89 21.22 -5.89 0.09
CA ASN A 89 22.16 -4.99 -0.60
C ASN A 89 22.17 -5.18 -2.13
N ARG A 90 20.98 -5.37 -2.71
CA ARG A 90 20.79 -5.60 -4.15
C ARG A 90 20.11 -4.42 -4.81
N LEU A 91 20.52 -4.14 -6.05
CA LEU A 91 19.87 -3.15 -6.90
C LEU A 91 18.57 -3.73 -7.47
N PHE A 92 17.54 -2.89 -7.60
CA PHE A 92 16.29 -3.25 -8.26
C PHE A 92 16.59 -3.50 -9.75
N LYS A 93 16.33 -4.72 -10.22
CA LYS A 93 16.45 -5.14 -11.62
C LYS A 93 15.09 -5.08 -12.32
#